data_AF-A0A947UQV7-F1
#
_entry.id   AF-A0A947UQV7-F1
#
_cell.length_a   1.000
_cell.length_b   1.000
_cell.length_c   1.000
_cell.angle_alpha   90.00
_cell.angle_beta   90.00
_cell.angle_gamma   90.00
#
_symmetry.space_group_name_H-M   'P 1'
#
loop_
_entity.id
_entity.type
_entity.pdbx_description
1 polymer ?
#
loop_
_entity_poly.entity_id
_entity_poly.type
_entity_poly.pdbx_seq_one_letter_code
_entity_poly.pdbx_strand_id
1 'polypeptide(L)' 'MSHFLDRLTFFKKTVSEFSDGHGAVSNEDRSWENAYRSRWQTDKIVRSTHGVNCTGSCSWKIFVKNGLITWEIQQTD' A
#
# COMPACT_ATOMS: atom_id res chain seq x y z
N MET A 1 16.86 11.16 -4.98
CA MET A 1 18.06 11.34 -4.13
C MET A 1 18.91 10.08 -4.21
N SER A 2 20.22 10.20 -3.94
CA SER A 2 21.13 9.05 -3.96
C SER A 2 21.16 8.40 -2.58
N HIS A 3 20.65 7.17 -2.47
CA HIS A 3 20.68 6.39 -1.22
C HIS A 3 22.10 6.23 -0.63
N PHE A 4 23.13 6.26 -1.49
CA PHE A 4 24.52 6.20 -1.03
C PHE A 4 24.92 7.48 -0.29
N LEU A 5 24.63 8.65 -0.85
CA LEU A 5 24.96 9.94 -0.21
C LEU A 5 24.13 10.18 1.05
N ASP A 6 22.88 9.72 1.08
CA ASP A 6 21.98 9.84 2.25
C ASP A 6 22.50 9.07 3.47
N ARG A 7 23.42 8.10 3.29
CA ARG A 7 24.06 7.41 4.42
C ARG A 7 25.12 8.26 5.11
N LEU A 8 25.72 9.22 4.40
CA LEU A 8 26.75 10.10 4.96
C LEU A 8 26.17 11.09 5.99
N THR A 9 24.85 11.30 6.00
CA THR A 9 24.16 12.19 6.94
C THR A 9 23.63 11.47 8.19
N PHE A 10 24.14 10.28 8.52
CA PHE A 10 23.66 9.41 9.59
C PHE A 10 23.28 10.13 10.89
N PHE A 11 24.18 10.98 11.43
CA PHE A 11 23.94 11.69 12.70
C PHE A 11 22.91 12.81 12.64
N LYS A 12 22.46 13.23 11.44
CA LYS A 12 21.43 14.27 11.25
C LYS A 12 20.02 13.70 11.10
N LYS A 13 19.85 12.37 11.17
CA LYS A 13 18.58 11.70 10.87
C LYS A 13 17.61 11.63 12.05
N THR A 14 18.13 11.56 13.27
CA THR A 14 17.32 11.56 14.49
C THR A 14 16.84 12.98 14.77
N VAL A 15 15.53 13.15 14.92
CA VAL A 15 14.87 14.45 15.14
C VAL A 15 14.59 14.68 16.62
N SER A 16 14.15 13.64 17.34
CA SER A 16 13.86 13.72 18.77
C SER A 16 13.87 12.35 19.41
N GLU A 17 14.01 12.30 20.73
CA GLU A 17 13.82 11.10 21.54
C GLU A 17 12.47 11.12 22.25
N PHE A 18 11.99 9.96 22.67
CA PHE A 18 10.76 9.82 23.46
C PHE A 18 10.91 8.68 24.48
N SER A 19 10.04 8.69 25.51
CA SER A 19 10.02 7.70 26.59
C SER A 19 11.37 7.58 27.32
N ASP A 20 11.86 8.68 27.88
CA ASP A 20 13.13 8.75 28.65
C ASP A 20 14.33 8.11 27.93
N GLY A 21 14.42 8.36 26.61
CA GLY A 21 15.50 7.85 25.76
C GLY A 21 15.29 6.43 25.22
N HIS A 22 14.14 5.80 25.48
CA HIS A 22 13.83 4.47 24.95
C HIS A 22 13.55 4.46 23.44
N GLY A 23 13.01 5.57 22.91
CA GLY A 23 12.63 5.69 21.51
C GLY A 23 13.27 6.87 20.82
N ALA A 24 13.45 6.76 19.51
CA ALA A 24 13.93 7.84 18.64
C ALA A 24 12.97 8.03 17.45
N VAL A 25 12.66 9.28 17.15
CA VAL A 25 11.94 9.69 15.94
C VAL A 25 12.99 10.02 14.88
N SER A 26 12.89 9.40 13.71
CA SER A 26 13.76 9.67 12.57
C SER A 26 12.97 10.27 11.41
N ASN A 27 13.63 11.15 10.65
CA ASN A 27 13.11 11.67 9.39
C ASN A 27 13.84 11.02 8.21
N GLU A 28 13.80 9.69 8.17
CA GLU A 28 14.37 8.93 7.05
C GLU A 28 13.44 8.91 5.84
N ASP A 29 14.05 8.74 4.66
CA ASP A 29 13.28 8.52 3.44
C ASP A 29 12.44 7.24 3.53
N ARG A 30 11.15 7.36 3.24
CA ARG A 30 10.18 6.26 3.20
C ARG A 30 9.60 6.06 1.80
N SER A 31 10.32 6.53 0.77
CA SER A 31 9.89 6.43 -0.63
C SER A 31 9.64 4.97 -1.07
N TRP A 32 10.36 4.00 -0.48
CA TRP A 32 10.19 2.57 -0.75
C TRP A 32 8.75 2.07 -0.52
N GLU A 33 8.00 2.69 0.39
CA GLU A 33 6.60 2.34 0.68
C GLU A 33 5.68 2.54 -0.53
N ASN A 34 6.10 3.36 -1.50
CA ASN A 34 5.36 3.54 -2.75
C ASN A 34 5.23 2.22 -3.52
N ALA A 35 6.09 1.24 -3.30
CA ALA A 35 5.94 -0.08 -3.92
C ALA A 35 4.59 -0.72 -3.56
N TYR A 36 4.21 -0.71 -2.27
CA TYR A 36 2.93 -1.25 -1.82
C TYR A 36 1.75 -0.37 -2.24
N ARG A 37 1.92 0.97 -2.24
CA ARG A 37 0.89 1.90 -2.75
C ARG A 37 0.60 1.62 -4.22
N SER A 38 1.63 1.50 -5.04
CA SER A 38 1.53 1.20 -6.48
C SER A 38 1.00 -0.20 -6.75
N ARG A 39 1.26 -1.19 -5.89
CA ARG A 39 0.65 -2.52 -6.00
C ARG A 39 -0.86 -2.44 -5.82
N TRP A 40 -1.33 -1.68 -4.83
CA TRP A 40 -2.76 -1.58 -4.49
C TRP A 40 -3.57 -0.72 -5.47
N GLN A 41 -2.97 0.32 -6.05
CA GLN A 41 -3.62 1.14 -7.08
C GLN A 41 -4.08 0.29 -8.27
N THR A 42 -5.22 0.68 -8.87
CA THR A 42 -5.89 -0.06 -9.95
C THR A 42 -6.31 0.90 -11.06
N ASP A 43 -6.50 0.41 -12.27
CA ASP A 43 -6.91 1.23 -13.42
C ASP A 43 -8.42 1.53 -13.34
N LYS A 44 -9.21 0.50 -13.07
CA LYS A 44 -10.66 0.59 -12.92
C LYS A 44 -11.22 -0.55 -12.07
N ILE A 45 -12.43 -0.32 -11.57
CA ILE A 45 -13.23 -1.28 -10.83
C ILE A 45 -14.50 -1.57 -11.64
N VAL A 46 -14.82 -2.84 -11.84
CA VAL A 46 -16.01 -3.28 -12.57
C VAL A 46 -16.88 -4.13 -11.65
N ARG A 47 -18.21 -3.96 -11.71
CA ARG A 47 -19.16 -4.76 -10.93
C ARG A 47 -19.41 -6.11 -11.61
N SER A 48 -19.32 -7.19 -10.85
CA SER A 48 -19.69 -8.54 -11.30
C SER A 48 -20.22 -9.41 -10.15
N THR A 49 -20.42 -10.70 -10.42
CA THR A 49 -20.86 -11.74 -9.48
C THR A 49 -20.21 -13.09 -9.83
N HIS A 50 -20.31 -14.08 -8.94
CA HIS A 50 -19.95 -15.46 -9.22
C HIS A 50 -21.18 -16.24 -9.68
N GLY A 51 -21.19 -16.71 -10.92
CA GLY A 51 -22.26 -17.54 -11.49
C GLY A 51 -22.19 -19.00 -11.05
N VAL A 52 -22.22 -19.26 -9.74
CA VAL A 52 -22.09 -20.60 -9.13
C VAL A 52 -23.27 -20.88 -8.20
N ASN A 53 -23.68 -22.14 -8.07
CA ASN A 53 -24.83 -22.57 -7.26
C ASN A 53 -24.52 -22.56 -5.75
N CYS A 54 -24.31 -21.37 -5.18
CA CYS A 54 -23.91 -21.18 -3.78
C CYS A 54 -24.93 -20.37 -2.94
N THR A 55 -26.07 -20.00 -3.54
CA THR A 55 -27.14 -19.15 -2.96
C THR A 55 -26.73 -17.74 -2.49
N GLY A 56 -25.45 -17.40 -2.50
CA GLY A 56 -24.94 -16.13 -1.97
C GLY A 56 -25.39 -14.89 -2.75
N SER A 57 -25.43 -14.96 -4.09
CA SER A 57 -25.77 -13.82 -4.96
C SER A 57 -24.97 -12.54 -4.67
N CYS A 58 -23.72 -12.68 -4.19
CA CYS A 58 -22.88 -11.59 -3.74
C CYS A 58 -22.44 -10.69 -4.91
N SER A 59 -22.50 -9.37 -4.73
CA SER A 59 -21.92 -8.41 -5.69
C SER A 59 -20.45 -8.14 -5.35
N TRP A 60 -19.60 -8.10 -6.38
CA TRP A 60 -18.15 -7.93 -6.24
C TRP A 60 -17.61 -6.75 -7.04
N LYS A 61 -16.56 -6.14 -6.50
CA LYS A 61 -15.68 -5.18 -7.17
C LYS A 61 -14.51 -5.95 -7.77
N ILE A 62 -14.45 -6.02 -9.10
CA ILE A 62 -13.35 -6.66 -9.84
C ILE A 62 -12.30 -5.60 -10.17
N PHE A 63 -11.06 -5.81 -9.71
CA PHE A 63 -9.96 -4.86 -9.91
C PHE A 63 -9.15 -5.20 -11.15
N VAL A 64 -9.12 -4.25 -12.09
CA VAL A 64 -8.31 -4.33 -13.31
C VAL A 64 -7.09 -3.43 -13.15
N LYS A 65 -5.91 -4.00 -13.38
CA LYS A 65 -4.62 -3.30 -13.33
C LYS A 65 -3.74 -3.73 -14.50
N ASN A 66 -3.12 -2.78 -15.19
CA ASN A 66 -2.38 -3.00 -16.42
C ASN A 66 -3.20 -3.78 -17.46
N GLY A 67 -4.51 -3.52 -17.53
CA GLY A 67 -5.41 -4.22 -18.45
C GLY A 67 -5.73 -5.68 -18.10
N LEU A 68 -5.28 -6.20 -16.95
CA LEU A 68 -5.52 -7.58 -16.50
C LEU A 68 -6.34 -7.61 -15.19
N ILE A 69 -7.13 -8.67 -14.99
CA ILE A 69 -7.81 -8.92 -13.72
C ILE A 69 -6.78 -9.35 -12.68
N THR A 70 -6.83 -8.76 -11.48
CA THR A 70 -5.80 -8.99 -10.46
C THR A 70 -6.33 -9.48 -9.12
N TRP A 71 -7.46 -8.98 -8.64
CA TRP A 71 -8.17 -9.50 -7.45
C TRP A 71 -9.60 -8.95 -7.42
N GLU A 72 -10.39 -9.39 -6.43
CA GLU A 72 -11.75 -8.91 -6.16
C GLU A 72 -11.95 -8.65 -4.66
N ILE A 73 -12.82 -7.69 -4.32
CA ILE A 73 -13.34 -7.51 -2.95
C ILE A 73 -14.86 -7.37 -3.02
N GLN A 74 -15.57 -7.72 -1.95
CA GLN A 74 -17.02 -7.60 -1.90
C GLN A 74 -17.45 -6.14 -2.15
N GLN A 75 -18.51 -5.95 -2.92
CA GLN A 75 -19.22 -4.69 -2.88
C GLN A 75 -20.01 -4.62 -1.57
N THR A 76 -19.57 -3.73 -0.69
CA THR A 76 -20.41 -3.18 0.37
C THR A 76 -21.09 -1.91 -0.14
N ASP A 77 -22.22 -1.58 0.45
CA ASP A 77 -22.85 -0.27 0.35
C ASP A 77 -21.89 0.88 0.69
#